data_AF-A0A7J8QXC6-F1
#
_entry.id   AF-A0A7J8QXC6-F1
#
_cell.length_a   1.000
_cell.length_b   1.000
_cell.length_c   1.000
_cell.angle_alpha   90.00
_cell.angle_beta   90.00
_cell.angle_gamma   90.00
#
_symmetry.space_group_name_H-M   'P 1'
#
loop_
_entity.id
_entity.type
_entity.pdbx_description
1 polymer ?
#
loop_
_entity_poly.entity_id
_entity_poly.type
_entity_poly.pdbx_seq_one_letter_code
_entity_poly.pdbx_strand_id
1 'polypeptide(L)'
;MVLHALRVYPKARDVLITGRACKLNDDFRIYNFSLQLILPRVPRSCKWEKSPEGAIKANVDASMKAHGTCLGIIAKDSDGFVLSGKAFFTN
;
A
#
# COMPACT_ATOMS: atom_id res chain seq x y z
N MET A 1 23.17 -14.30 -1.62
CA MET A 1 23.48 -14.42 -0.18
C MET A 1 22.42 -13.84 0.76
N VAL A 2 21.72 -12.76 0.40
CA VAL A 2 20.67 -12.12 1.25
C VAL A 2 19.39 -12.95 1.38
N LEU A 3 19.00 -13.71 0.35
CA LEU A 3 17.78 -14.53 0.35
C LEU A 3 17.87 -15.74 1.30
N HIS A 4 19.08 -16.27 1.55
CA HIS A 4 19.29 -17.40 2.45
C HIS A 4 19.21 -16.96 3.93
N ALA A 5 19.74 -15.77 4.27
CA ALA A 5 19.68 -15.23 5.63
C ALA A 5 18.24 -14.93 6.09
N LEU A 6 17.35 -14.52 5.18
CA LEU A 6 15.95 -14.22 5.45
C LEU A 6 15.07 -15.46 5.72
N ARG A 7 15.55 -16.66 5.36
CA ARG A 7 14.86 -17.93 5.64
C ARG A 7 15.23 -18.51 7.00
N VAL A 8 16.40 -18.18 7.53
CA VAL A 8 16.99 -18.81 8.73
C VAL A 8 16.64 -18.06 10.03
N TYR A 9 16.30 -16.76 9.97
CA TYR A 9 16.00 -15.97 11.17
C TYR A 9 14.71 -15.14 11.03
N PRO A 10 13.53 -15.70 11.40
CA PRO A 10 12.25 -15.02 11.23
C PRO A 10 12.15 -13.68 11.98
N LYS A 11 12.83 -13.52 13.12
CA LYS A 11 12.87 -12.25 13.87
C LYS A 11 13.65 -11.13 13.17
N ALA A 12 14.69 -11.45 12.38
CA ALA A 12 15.45 -10.45 11.64
C ALA A 12 14.67 -9.90 10.43
N ARG A 13 13.77 -10.72 9.87
CA ARG A 13 12.87 -10.34 8.79
C ARG A 13 11.89 -9.24 9.24
N ASP A 14 11.32 -9.37 10.43
CA ASP A 14 10.33 -8.43 10.95
C ASP A 14 10.94 -7.07 11.29
N VAL A 15 12.16 -7.06 11.84
CA VAL A 15 12.91 -5.81 12.11
C VAL A 15 13.29 -5.10 10.81
N LEU A 16 13.75 -5.83 9.79
CA LEU A 16 14.11 -5.25 8.50
C LEU A 16 12.88 -4.72 7.74
N ILE A 17 11.74 -5.43 7.81
CA ILE A 17 10.49 -4.99 7.20
C ILE A 17 9.96 -3.74 7.92
N THR A 18 9.98 -3.73 9.26
CA THR A 18 9.55 -2.57 10.07
C THR A 18 10.43 -1.36 9.80
N GLY A 19 11.75 -1.52 9.75
CA GLY A 19 12.67 -0.42 9.44
C GLY A 19 12.43 0.19 8.05
N ARG A 20 12.13 -0.64 7.04
CA ARG A 20 11.77 -0.17 5.69
C ARG A 20 10.39 0.52 5.68
N ALA A 21 9.42 0.01 6.43
CA ALA A 21 8.10 0.62 6.54
C ALA A 21 8.15 1.98 7.26
N CYS A 22 8.96 2.11 8.31
CA CYS A 22 9.18 3.40 8.98
C CYS A 22 9.83 4.41 8.04
N LYS A 23 10.85 4.00 7.28
CA LYS A 23 11.49 4.89 6.30
C LYS A 23 10.52 5.35 5.21
N LEU A 24 9.67 4.46 4.71
CA LEU A 24 8.60 4.83 3.78
C LEU A 24 7.56 5.76 4.43
N ASN A 25 7.23 5.57 5.70
CA ASN A 25 6.33 6.46 6.42
C ASN A 25 6.90 7.88 6.52
N ASP A 26 8.19 8.00 6.84
CA ASP A 26 8.88 9.29 6.93
C ASP A 26 9.00 9.98 5.56
N ASP A 27 9.37 9.21 4.52
CA ASP A 27 9.54 9.71 3.15
C ASP A 27 8.20 10.16 2.53
N PHE A 28 7.10 9.47 2.85
CA PHE A 28 5.79 9.70 2.22
C PHE A 28 4.75 10.35 3.15
N ARG A 29 5.12 10.70 4.39
CA ARG A 29 4.23 11.29 5.42
C ARG A 29 2.88 10.57 5.51
N ILE A 30 2.90 9.25 5.64
CA ILE A 30 1.68 8.44 5.71
C ILE A 30 1.09 8.56 7.13
N TYR A 31 0.24 9.57 7.37
CA TYR A 31 -0.36 9.87 8.69
C TYR A 31 -1.33 8.81 9.27
N ASN A 32 -1.29 7.57 8.81
CA ASN A 32 -2.22 6.52 9.22
C ASN A 32 -1.87 5.83 10.55
N PHE A 33 -0.80 6.25 11.23
CA PHE A 33 -0.36 5.66 12.51
C PHE A 33 -0.47 6.59 13.73
N SER A 34 -0.91 7.85 13.55
CA SER A 34 -0.87 8.86 14.63
C SER A 34 -2.16 8.99 15.45
N LEU A 35 -3.20 8.22 15.16
CA LEU A 35 -4.32 8.09 16.11
C LEU A 35 -3.94 7.04 17.15
N GLN A 36 -3.69 7.49 18.38
CA GLN A 36 -3.70 6.63 19.56
C GLN A 36 -4.98 5.79 19.52
N LEU A 37 -4.82 4.52 19.19
CA LEU A 37 -5.89 3.54 19.23
C LEU A 37 -6.17 3.26 20.71
N ILE A 38 -7.20 3.91 21.25
CA ILE A 38 -7.71 3.76 22.63
C ILE A 38 -8.13 2.31 22.95
N LEU A 39 -8.17 1.43 21.95
CA LEU A 39 -8.51 0.02 22.10
C LEU A 39 -7.32 -0.87 21.68
N PRO A 40 -6.99 -1.92 22.46
CA PRO A 40 -6.02 -2.92 22.04
C PRO A 40 -6.55 -3.59 20.77
N ARG A 41 -6.10 -3.13 19.60
CA ARG A 41 -6.30 -3.89 18.37
C ARG A 41 -5.44 -5.13 18.50
N VAL A 42 -6.08 -6.28 18.69
CA VAL A 42 -5.52 -7.56 18.25
C VAL A 42 -4.87 -7.29 16.90
N PRO A 43 -3.57 -7.58 16.69
CA PRO A 43 -2.92 -7.37 15.42
C PRO A 43 -3.71 -8.13 14.36
N ARG A 44 -4.66 -7.46 13.69
CA ARG A 44 -5.27 -8.01 12.49
C ARG A 44 -4.12 -7.98 11.51
N SER A 45 -3.54 -9.14 11.25
CA SER A 45 -2.71 -9.30 10.08
C SER A 45 -3.64 -9.08 8.89
N CYS A 46 -3.82 -7.83 8.48
CA CYS A 46 -4.42 -7.50 7.20
C CYS A 46 -3.38 -7.90 6.16
N LYS A 47 -3.26 -9.22 5.94
CA LYS A 47 -2.46 -9.75 4.85
C LYS A 47 -3.13 -9.26 3.58
N TRP A 48 -2.31 -8.88 2.60
CA TRP A 48 -2.82 -8.61 1.27
C TRP A 48 -3.37 -9.93 0.73
N GLU A 49 -4.70 -10.08 0.76
CA GLU A 49 -5.38 -11.25 0.24
C GLU A 49 -5.78 -10.98 -1.21
N LYS A 50 -5.58 -11.98 -2.08
CA LYS A 50 -6.03 -11.88 -3.47
C LYS A 50 -7.53 -11.60 -3.46
N SER A 51 -7.97 -10.63 -4.28
CA SER A 51 -9.40 -10.36 -4.42
C SER A 51 -10.13 -11.61 -4.91
N PRO A 52 -11.38 -11.85 -4.47
CA PRO A 52 -12.18 -12.98 -4.95
C PRO A 52 -12.25 -13.00 -6.48
N GLU A 53 -12.36 -14.19 -7.06
CA GLU A 53 -12.53 -14.34 -8.51
C GLU A 53 -13.75 -13.53 -8.99
N GLY A 54 -13.58 -12.81 -10.10
CA GLY A 54 -14.60 -11.91 -10.65
C GLY A 54 -14.69 -10.54 -9.98
N ALA A 55 -13.92 -10.28 -8.91
CA ALA A 55 -13.83 -8.94 -8.33
C ALA A 55 -13.01 -8.01 -9.22
N ILE A 56 -13.49 -6.77 -9.37
CA ILE A 56 -12.73 -5.68 -9.99
C ILE A 56 -12.18 -4.78 -8.89
N LYS A 57 -10.87 -4.57 -8.89
CA LYS A 57 -10.18 -3.66 -7.98
C LYS A 57 -9.90 -2.34 -8.69
N ALA A 58 -10.38 -1.24 -8.11
CA ALA A 58 -10.03 0.11 -8.54
C ALA A 58 -8.88 0.68 -7.68
N ASN A 59 -7.79 1.07 -8.32
CA ASN A 59 -6.74 1.89 -7.73
C ASN A 59 -6.97 3.34 -8.14
N VAL A 60 -7.02 4.24 -7.16
CA VAL A 60 -7.14 5.68 -7.38
C VAL A 60 -5.90 6.36 -6.83
N ASP A 61 -5.28 7.19 -7.65
CA ASP A 61 -4.14 8.02 -7.27
C ASP A 61 -4.44 9.48 -7.60
N ALA A 62 -4.03 10.41 -6.73
CA ALA A 62 -4.28 11.83 -6.92
C ALA A 62 -3.03 12.63 -6.57
N SER A 63 -2.75 13.65 -7.37
CA SER A 63 -1.66 14.58 -7.11
C SER A 63 -2.15 16.02 -7.27
N MET A 64 -1.80 16.88 -6.32
CA MET A 64 -2.09 18.32 -6.39
C MET A 64 -0.80 19.11 -6.55
N LYS A 65 -0.83 20.11 -7.42
CA LYS A 65 0.20 21.14 -7.61
C LYS A 65 -0.46 22.52 -7.50
N ALA A 66 0.34 23.58 -7.40
CA ALA A 66 -0.16 24.95 -7.28
C ALA A 66 -1.06 25.39 -8.46
N HIS A 67 -0.91 24.73 -9.61
CA HIS A 67 -1.56 25.00 -10.89
C HIS A 67 -2.27 23.73 -11.37
N GLY A 68 -3.00 23.08 -10.48
CA GLY A 68 -3.92 22.03 -10.87
C GLY A 68 -3.81 20.73 -10.08
N THR A 69 -4.79 19.88 -10.34
CA THR A 69 -4.99 18.57 -9.72
C THR A 69 -5.05 17.50 -10.82
N CYS A 70 -4.40 16.38 -10.55
CA CYS A 70 -4.44 15.19 -11.39
C CYS A 70 -5.11 14.06 -10.60
N LEU A 71 -5.96 13.28 -11.26
CA LEU A 71 -6.57 12.07 -10.72
C LEU A 71 -6.40 10.93 -11.72
N GLY A 72 -5.78 9.84 -11.31
CA GLY A 72 -5.66 8.59 -12.06
C GLY A 72 -6.51 7.49 -11.44
N ILE A 73 -7.25 6.76 -12.27
CA ILE A 73 -8.02 5.59 -11.85
C ILE A 73 -7.63 4.42 -12.74
N ILE A 74 -7.34 3.26 -12.15
CA ILE A 74 -7.05 2.00 -12.86
C ILE A 74 -7.94 0.91 -12.29
N ALA A 75 -8.71 0.24 -13.15
CA ALA A 75 -9.48 -0.95 -12.81
C ALA A 75 -8.73 -2.21 -13.23
N LYS A 76 -8.64 -3.19 -12.33
CA LYS A 76 -7.96 -4.48 -12.55
C LYS A 76 -8.85 -5.64 -12.15
N ASP A 77 -8.69 -6.79 -12.79
CA ASP A 77 -9.33 -8.03 -12.35
C ASP A 77 -8.63 -8.66 -11.14
N SER A 78 -9.14 -9.83 -10.72
CA SER A 78 -8.60 -10.61 -9.60
C SER A 78 -7.19 -11.17 -9.86
N ASP A 79 -6.78 -11.33 -11.11
CA ASP A 79 -5.43 -11.77 -11.49
C ASP A 79 -4.44 -10.61 -11.64
N GLY A 80 -4.95 -9.38 -11.57
CA GLY A 80 -4.17 -8.15 -11.64
C GLY A 80 -4.01 -7.60 -13.05
N PHE A 81 -4.69 -8.17 -14.06
CA PHE A 81 -4.73 -7.58 -15.39
C PHE A 81 -5.50 -6.27 -15.37
N VAL A 82 -4.99 -5.27 -16.10
CA VAL A 82 -5.65 -3.98 -16.24
C VAL A 82 -6.78 -4.10 -17.24
N LEU A 83 -8.00 -3.82 -16.80
CA LEU A 83 -9.19 -3.83 -17.64
C LEU A 83 -9.46 -2.45 -18.24
N SER A 84 -9.20 -1.39 -17.46
CA SER A 84 -9.44 -0.01 -17.90
C SER A 84 -8.64 0.98 -17.05
N GLY A 85 -8.44 2.18 -17.58
CA GLY A 85 -7.83 3.29 -16.87
C GLY A 85 -8.34 4.64 -17.38
N LYS A 86 -8.37 5.63 -16.50
CA LYS A 86 -8.72 7.01 -16.84
C LYS A 86 -7.90 8.00 -16.03
N ALA A 87 -7.46 9.07 -16.69
CA ALA A 87 -6.80 10.19 -16.06
C ALA A 87 -7.64 11.46 -16.25
N PHE A 88 -7.70 12.27 -15.20
CA PHE A 88 -8.32 13.58 -15.19
C PHE A 88 -7.29 14.62 -14.79
N PHE A 89 -7.32 15.75 -15.46
CA PHE A 89 -6.48 16.91 -15.18
C PHE A 89 -7.39 18.12 -15.11
N THR A 90 -7.31 18.87 -14.01
CA THR A 90 -8.04 20.11 -13.79
C THR A 90 -7.02 21.18 -13.39
N ASN A 91 -6.99 22.30 -14.09
CA ASN A 91 -6.09 23.43 -13.84
C ASN A 91 -6.83 24.53 -13.08
#